data_AF-A0A0H3GC73-F1
#
_entry.id   AF-A0A0H3GC73-F1
#
_cell.length_a   1.000
_cell.length_b   1.000
_cell.length_c   1.000
_cell.angle_alpha   90.00
_cell.angle_beta   90.00
_cell.angle_gamma   90.00
#
_symmetry.space_group_name_H-M   'P 1'
#
loop_
_entity.id
_entity.type
_entity.pdbx_description
1 polymer ?
#
loop_
_entity_poly.entity_id
_entity_poly.type
_entity_poly.pdbx_seq_one_letter_code
_entity_poly.pdbx_strand_id
1 'polypeptide(L)'
;MEKSGWTPFPNSEEAVKQARTVPQTPQTEAPAYRLAFIDDEFMTRRDLRPIRLQLELLKPEMILADRGIKSTVVMFGGARIPEPGGEAWAAKNEVQKKNLQANSHYYEEARKFARLCSEYSATTYYREFIVVTGGGPGVMEAGNRGAADVGAPTIGLNIVLPHEQAPNAYVTPDLCFNFHYFAIRKMHFLMRAKAVCVFPGGFGTMDELFEAMTLIQTNRMERMPLILFGKEFWTKAINIEFLAEQGTISPADIELLNFVETADEAWGHIKDFYKL
;
A
#
# COMPACT_ATOMS: atom_id res chain seq x y z
N MET A 1 -0.22 -21.51 13.51
CA MET A 1 -0.06 -21.21 14.95
C MET A 1 0.54 -22.43 15.62
N GLU A 2 1.85 -22.43 15.82
CA GLU A 2 2.46 -23.36 16.77
C GLU A 2 1.79 -23.16 18.12
N LYS A 3 1.34 -24.24 18.74
CA LYS A 3 1.03 -24.22 20.17
C LYS A 3 2.33 -23.90 20.88
N SER A 4 2.45 -22.66 21.35
CA SER A 4 3.53 -22.19 22.19
C SER A 4 3.80 -23.19 23.31
N GLY A 5 5.08 -23.41 23.65
CA GLY A 5 5.49 -24.30 24.73
C GLY A 5 4.84 -23.98 26.09
N TRP A 6 5.13 -24.82 27.10
CA TRP A 6 4.60 -24.66 28.45
C TRP A 6 4.88 -23.24 29.00
N THR A 7 3.81 -22.57 29.43
CA THR A 7 3.87 -21.28 30.14
C THR A 7 3.12 -21.41 31.47
N PRO A 8 3.66 -20.85 32.57
CA PRO A 8 2.97 -20.86 33.86
C PRO A 8 1.84 -19.82 33.96
N PHE A 9 1.71 -18.90 33.00
CA PHE A 9 0.69 -17.85 33.00
C PHE A 9 -0.46 -18.17 32.03
N PRO A 10 -1.73 -17.87 32.42
CA PRO A 10 -2.88 -18.02 31.52
C PRO A 10 -2.75 -17.08 30.32
N ASN A 11 -3.28 -17.50 29.17
CA ASN A 11 -3.25 -16.67 27.97
C ASN A 11 -4.36 -15.60 27.99
N SER A 12 -4.20 -14.55 27.17
CA SER A 12 -5.16 -13.45 27.11
C SER A 12 -6.57 -13.89 26.69
N GLU A 13 -6.71 -14.94 25.86
CA GLU A 13 -8.02 -15.46 25.44
C GLU A 13 -8.79 -16.09 26.61
N GLU A 14 -8.10 -16.84 27.47
CA GLU A 14 -8.66 -17.43 28.69
C GLU A 14 -9.11 -16.33 29.66
N ALA A 15 -8.31 -15.28 29.84
CA ALA A 15 -8.68 -14.14 30.67
C ALA A 15 -9.95 -13.44 30.17
N VAL A 16 -10.09 -13.23 28.86
CA VAL A 16 -11.31 -12.66 28.25
C VAL A 16 -12.53 -13.54 28.50
N LYS A 17 -12.38 -14.87 28.34
CA LYS A 17 -13.48 -15.82 28.60
C LYS A 17 -13.90 -15.77 30.07
N GLN A 18 -12.95 -15.78 31.00
CA GLN A 18 -13.23 -15.73 32.44
C GLN A 18 -13.92 -14.42 32.84
N ALA A 19 -13.45 -13.27 32.34
CA ALA A 19 -14.03 -11.96 32.63
C ALA A 19 -15.53 -11.88 32.24
N ARG A 20 -15.96 -12.62 31.21
CA ARG A 20 -17.38 -12.69 30.79
C ARG A 20 -18.28 -13.57 31.66
N THR A 21 -17.69 -14.39 32.55
CA THR A 21 -18.42 -15.34 33.40
C THR A 21 -18.63 -14.83 34.83
N VAL A 22 -18.07 -13.68 35.18
CA VAL A 22 -18.18 -13.08 36.52
C VAL A 22 -19.62 -12.59 36.76
N PRO A 23 -20.21 -12.78 37.97
CA PRO A 23 -21.53 -12.25 38.29
C PRO A 23 -21.63 -10.74 38.07
N GLN A 24 -22.77 -10.28 37.55
CA GLN A 24 -23.03 -8.84 37.36
C GLN A 24 -23.24 -8.14 38.70
N THR A 25 -22.30 -7.28 39.07
CA THR A 25 -22.39 -6.34 40.18
C THR A 25 -22.08 -4.93 39.68
N PRO A 26 -22.42 -3.87 40.45
CA PRO A 26 -22.04 -2.51 40.09
C PRO A 26 -20.54 -2.33 39.82
N GLN A 27 -19.68 -3.11 40.49
CA GLN A 27 -18.23 -3.10 40.27
C GLN A 27 -17.85 -3.76 38.95
N THR A 28 -18.43 -4.92 38.61
CA THR A 28 -18.06 -5.65 37.40
C THR A 28 -18.58 -5.00 36.11
N GLU A 29 -19.61 -4.16 36.23
CA GLU A 29 -20.16 -3.36 35.14
C GLU A 29 -19.45 -2.00 34.97
N ALA A 30 -18.70 -1.56 35.97
CA ALA A 30 -17.97 -0.29 35.91
C ALA A 30 -16.87 -0.33 34.84
N PRO A 31 -16.65 0.76 34.06
CA PRO A 31 -15.59 0.81 33.06
C PRO A 31 -14.20 0.45 33.61
N ALA A 32 -13.91 0.85 34.86
CA ALA A 32 -12.64 0.56 35.53
C ALA A 32 -12.36 -0.93 35.76
N TYR A 33 -13.36 -1.80 35.69
CA TYR A 33 -13.20 -3.26 35.84
C TYR A 33 -12.92 -3.97 34.52
N ARG A 34 -13.14 -3.30 33.37
CA ARG A 34 -12.89 -3.90 32.05
C ARG A 34 -11.40 -4.21 31.89
N LEU A 35 -11.10 -5.34 31.25
CA LEU A 35 -9.73 -5.68 30.88
C LEU A 35 -9.21 -4.67 29.84
N ALA A 36 -8.10 -4.00 30.15
CA ALA A 36 -7.58 -2.88 29.37
C ALA A 36 -7.39 -3.16 27.86
N PHE A 37 -6.96 -4.37 27.49
CA PHE A 37 -6.65 -4.74 26.10
C PHE A 37 -7.87 -5.13 25.25
N ILE A 38 -9.06 -5.20 25.85
CA ILE A 38 -10.36 -5.38 25.15
C ILE A 38 -11.34 -4.23 25.46
N ASP A 39 -10.87 -3.16 26.09
CA ASP A 39 -11.68 -1.98 26.39
C ASP A 39 -11.49 -0.94 25.29
N ASP A 40 -12.42 -0.87 24.35
CA ASP A 40 -12.36 0.05 23.20
C ASP A 40 -12.32 1.52 23.63
N GLU A 41 -13.00 1.88 24.72
CA GLU A 41 -13.01 3.25 25.24
C GLU A 41 -11.63 3.62 25.78
N PHE A 42 -11.00 2.71 26.53
CA PHE A 42 -9.63 2.90 27.01
C PHE A 42 -8.62 2.94 25.85
N MET A 43 -8.70 2.00 24.91
CA MET A 43 -7.79 1.87 23.76
C MET A 43 -7.86 3.08 22.81
N THR A 44 -8.99 3.78 22.75
CA THR A 44 -9.15 4.96 21.90
C THR A 44 -8.70 6.28 22.54
N ARG A 45 -8.37 6.29 23.84
CA ARG A 45 -7.85 7.46 24.56
C ARG A 45 -6.61 8.05 23.91
N ARG A 46 -6.48 9.38 23.93
CA ARG A 46 -5.33 10.11 23.36
C ARG A 46 -3.99 9.59 23.90
N ASP A 47 -3.95 9.26 25.18
CA ASP A 47 -2.77 8.75 25.90
C ASP A 47 -2.21 7.46 25.29
N LEU A 48 -3.07 6.62 24.68
CA LEU A 48 -2.68 5.33 24.09
C LEU A 48 -2.42 5.41 22.58
N ARG A 49 -2.21 6.61 22.04
CA ARG A 49 -1.72 6.76 20.66
C ARG A 49 -0.44 5.94 20.39
N PRO A 50 0.59 5.91 21.27
CA PRO A 50 1.79 5.10 21.02
C PRO A 50 1.49 3.60 20.87
N ILE A 51 0.55 3.07 21.67
CA ILE A 51 0.13 1.67 21.59
C ILE A 51 -0.60 1.39 20.28
N ARG A 52 -1.51 2.28 19.85
CA ARG A 52 -2.21 2.13 18.56
C ARG A 52 -1.26 2.20 17.36
N LEU A 53 -0.27 3.10 17.39
CA LEU A 53 0.79 3.14 16.37
C LEU A 53 1.56 1.81 16.33
N GLN A 54 1.91 1.24 17.49
CA GLN A 54 2.57 -0.05 17.57
C GLN A 54 1.69 -1.18 17.01
N LEU A 55 0.39 -1.20 17.31
CA LEU A 55 -0.54 -2.20 16.78
C LEU A 55 -0.68 -2.11 15.26
N GLU A 56 -0.77 -0.91 14.70
CA GLU A 56 -0.82 -0.70 13.23
C GLU A 56 0.51 -1.05 12.55
N LEU A 57 1.65 -0.94 13.24
CA LEU A 57 2.91 -1.44 12.72
C LEU A 57 2.96 -2.98 12.74
N LEU A 58 2.62 -3.59 13.87
CA LEU A 58 2.80 -5.03 14.10
C LEU A 58 1.78 -5.89 13.35
N LYS A 59 0.50 -5.52 13.30
CA LYS A 59 -0.55 -6.40 12.75
C LYS A 59 -0.30 -6.77 11.28
N PRO A 60 -0.05 -5.82 10.36
CA PRO A 60 0.28 -6.17 8.98
C PRO A 60 1.59 -6.94 8.88
N GLU A 61 2.62 -6.53 9.63
CA GLU A 61 3.93 -7.16 9.59
C GLU A 61 3.87 -8.64 10.00
N MET A 62 3.17 -8.96 11.08
CA MET A 62 2.98 -10.35 11.55
C MET A 62 2.20 -11.18 10.53
N ILE A 63 1.12 -10.64 9.95
CA ILE A 63 0.30 -11.37 8.97
C ILE A 63 1.09 -11.63 7.67
N LEU A 64 1.87 -10.64 7.20
CA LEU A 64 2.73 -10.79 6.03
C LEU A 64 3.85 -11.82 6.30
N ALA A 65 4.44 -11.79 7.50
CA ALA A 65 5.46 -12.75 7.91
C ALA A 65 4.91 -14.18 8.01
N ASP A 66 3.73 -14.38 8.59
CA ASP A 66 3.05 -15.68 8.68
C ASP A 66 2.72 -16.25 7.30
N ARG A 67 2.46 -15.37 6.32
CA ARG A 67 2.26 -15.71 4.90
C ARG A 67 3.57 -15.98 4.15
N GLY A 68 4.72 -15.73 4.78
CA GLY A 68 6.04 -15.88 4.16
C GLY A 68 6.33 -14.85 3.08
N ILE A 69 5.60 -13.73 3.05
CA ILE A 69 5.82 -12.63 2.12
C ILE A 69 7.10 -11.89 2.51
N LYS A 70 8.04 -11.80 1.57
CA LYS A 70 9.38 -11.20 1.76
C LYS A 70 9.52 -9.88 1.03
N SER A 71 8.93 -9.74 -0.16
CA SER A 71 9.03 -8.51 -0.95
C SER A 71 7.75 -8.21 -1.72
N THR A 72 7.56 -6.93 -2.02
CA THR A 72 6.39 -6.39 -2.71
C THR A 72 6.80 -5.53 -3.91
N VAL A 73 5.87 -5.39 -4.86
CA VAL A 73 5.91 -4.37 -5.91
C VAL A 73 4.79 -3.37 -5.60
N VAL A 74 5.18 -2.14 -5.28
CA VAL A 74 4.25 -1.09 -4.89
C VAL A 74 3.71 -0.39 -6.13
N MET A 75 2.39 -0.22 -6.21
CA MET A 75 1.75 0.52 -7.28
C MET A 75 0.95 1.71 -6.75
N PHE A 76 1.30 2.90 -7.21
CA PHE A 76 0.61 4.14 -6.93
C PHE A 76 0.04 4.75 -8.20
N GLY A 77 -1.07 5.47 -8.09
CA GLY A 77 -1.64 6.20 -9.21
C GLY A 77 -2.99 6.82 -8.90
N GLY A 78 -3.57 7.48 -9.90
CA GLY A 78 -4.83 8.18 -9.77
C GLY A 78 -6.01 7.25 -9.43
N ALA A 79 -6.64 7.47 -8.27
CA ALA A 79 -7.90 6.82 -7.88
C ALA A 79 -9.10 7.18 -8.78
N ARG A 80 -8.90 8.10 -9.72
CA ARG A 80 -9.94 8.67 -10.60
C ARG A 80 -9.86 8.18 -12.04
N ILE A 81 -8.78 7.47 -12.39
CA ILE A 81 -8.60 6.92 -13.74
C ILE A 81 -9.59 5.76 -13.89
N PRO A 82 -10.52 5.81 -14.85
CA PRO A 82 -11.49 4.74 -15.05
C PRO A 82 -10.87 3.53 -15.77
N GLU A 83 -11.46 2.36 -15.59
CA GLU A 83 -11.28 1.22 -16.50
C GLU A 83 -11.68 1.65 -17.94
N PRO A 84 -11.05 1.12 -19.00
CA PRO A 84 -11.48 1.40 -20.37
C PRO A 84 -12.97 1.10 -20.58
N GLY A 85 -13.68 2.06 -21.19
CA GLY A 85 -15.13 2.00 -21.37
C GLY A 85 -15.95 2.31 -20.11
N GLY A 86 -15.31 2.45 -18.95
CA GLY A 86 -15.92 2.89 -17.71
C GLY A 86 -16.25 4.39 -17.69
N GLU A 87 -17.10 4.78 -16.75
CA GLU A 87 -17.48 6.18 -16.57
C GLU A 87 -16.34 6.98 -15.90
N ALA A 88 -16.02 8.15 -16.46
CA ALA A 88 -15.12 9.13 -15.84
C ALA A 88 -15.83 9.87 -14.68
N TRP A 89 -16.28 9.13 -13.67
CA TRP A 89 -17.15 9.58 -12.57
C TRP A 89 -16.61 10.80 -11.80
N ALA A 90 -15.28 10.97 -11.78
CA ALA A 90 -14.64 12.06 -11.06
C ALA A 90 -14.50 13.36 -11.88
N ALA A 91 -14.90 13.35 -13.15
CA ALA A 91 -14.83 14.53 -14.01
C ALA A 91 -15.85 15.58 -13.57
N LYS A 92 -15.41 16.84 -13.48
CA LYS A 92 -16.27 18.00 -13.19
C LYS A 92 -16.52 18.89 -14.41
N ASN A 93 -15.85 18.62 -15.52
CA ASN A 93 -15.99 19.33 -16.80
C ASN A 93 -15.54 18.44 -17.97
N GLU A 94 -15.82 18.88 -19.20
CA GLU A 94 -15.53 18.11 -20.43
C GLU A 94 -14.03 17.89 -20.67
N VAL A 95 -13.17 18.82 -20.26
CA VAL A 95 -11.71 18.65 -20.37
C VAL A 95 -11.24 17.51 -19.49
N GLN A 96 -11.70 17.47 -18.23
CA GLN A 96 -11.39 16.40 -17.30
C GLN A 96 -11.97 15.06 -17.78
N LYS A 97 -13.19 15.06 -18.32
CA LYS A 97 -13.82 13.86 -18.86
C LYS A 97 -12.99 13.27 -20.00
N LYS A 98 -12.63 14.09 -20.99
CA LYS A 98 -11.77 13.70 -22.11
C LYS A 98 -10.41 13.16 -21.63
N ASN A 99 -9.76 13.87 -20.70
CA ASN A 99 -8.44 13.47 -20.20
C ASN A 99 -8.50 12.17 -19.37
N LEU A 100 -9.52 11.99 -18.53
CA LEU A 100 -9.69 10.76 -17.75
C LEU A 100 -9.98 9.56 -18.65
N GLN A 101 -10.81 9.74 -19.68
CA GLN A 101 -11.06 8.70 -20.69
C GLN A 101 -9.79 8.36 -21.47
N ALA A 102 -9.03 9.37 -21.90
CA ALA A 102 -7.74 9.14 -22.56
C ALA A 102 -6.76 8.40 -21.64
N ASN A 103 -6.71 8.74 -20.35
CA ASN A 103 -5.85 8.11 -19.35
C ASN A 103 -6.29 6.68 -18.96
N SER A 104 -7.43 6.18 -19.42
CA SER A 104 -7.87 4.81 -19.13
C SER A 104 -6.89 3.74 -19.63
N HIS A 105 -6.04 4.05 -20.62
CA HIS A 105 -4.96 3.14 -21.01
C HIS A 105 -3.97 2.84 -19.87
N TYR A 106 -3.74 3.78 -18.94
CA TYR A 106 -2.92 3.52 -17.75
C TYR A 106 -3.54 2.48 -16.83
N TYR A 107 -4.87 2.31 -16.82
CA TYR A 107 -5.52 1.22 -16.10
C TYR A 107 -5.10 -0.13 -16.70
N GLU A 108 -5.10 -0.27 -18.03
CA GLU A 108 -4.68 -1.51 -18.70
C GLU A 108 -3.19 -1.78 -18.50
N GLU A 109 -2.33 -0.76 -18.61
CA GLU A 109 -0.90 -0.93 -18.35
C GLU A 109 -0.63 -1.30 -16.89
N ALA A 110 -1.36 -0.72 -15.92
CA ALA A 110 -1.27 -1.12 -14.52
C ALA A 110 -1.72 -2.58 -14.31
N ARG A 111 -2.84 -2.98 -14.90
CA ARG A 111 -3.36 -4.36 -14.83
C ARG A 111 -2.40 -5.35 -15.45
N LYS A 112 -1.86 -5.05 -16.63
CA LYS A 112 -0.86 -5.88 -17.32
C LYS A 112 0.44 -5.97 -16.52
N PHE A 113 0.94 -4.86 -15.99
CA PHE A 113 2.15 -4.84 -15.18
C PHE A 113 2.01 -5.68 -13.91
N ALA A 114 0.88 -5.55 -13.20
CA ALA A 114 0.59 -6.37 -12.04
C ALA A 114 0.50 -7.86 -12.37
N ARG A 115 -0.06 -8.21 -13.54
CA ARG A 115 -0.06 -9.59 -14.04
C ARG A 115 1.35 -10.13 -14.23
N LEU A 116 2.23 -9.40 -14.91
CA LEU A 116 3.63 -9.79 -15.13
C LEU A 116 4.37 -10.00 -13.81
N CYS A 117 4.22 -9.08 -12.85
CA CYS A 117 4.82 -9.21 -11.52
C CYS A 117 4.30 -10.47 -10.80
N SER A 118 3.00 -10.75 -10.92
CA SER A 118 2.34 -11.87 -10.25
C SER A 118 2.70 -13.22 -10.86
N GLU A 119 2.84 -13.30 -12.19
CA GLU A 119 3.34 -14.48 -12.89
C GLU A 119 4.77 -14.81 -12.47
N TYR A 120 5.64 -13.80 -12.34
CA TYR A 120 6.97 -14.01 -11.78
C TYR A 120 6.92 -14.41 -10.30
N SER A 121 6.09 -13.74 -9.50
CA SER A 121 5.89 -14.04 -8.08
C SER A 121 5.49 -15.51 -7.85
N ALA A 122 4.70 -16.10 -8.76
CA ALA A 122 4.34 -17.52 -8.72
C ALA A 122 5.56 -18.46 -8.72
N THR A 123 6.64 -18.10 -9.44
CA THR A 123 7.91 -18.87 -9.44
C THR A 123 8.61 -18.86 -8.07
N THR A 124 8.27 -17.90 -7.22
CA THR A 124 8.77 -17.74 -5.84
C THR A 124 7.79 -18.26 -4.79
N TYR A 125 6.76 -19.00 -5.21
CA TYR A 125 5.64 -19.43 -4.36
C TYR A 125 4.92 -18.26 -3.68
N TYR A 126 4.79 -17.14 -4.40
CA TYR A 126 4.18 -15.90 -3.91
C TYR A 126 4.83 -15.36 -2.63
N ARG A 127 6.17 -15.50 -2.53
CA ARG A 127 6.96 -14.93 -1.43
C ARG A 127 7.64 -13.63 -1.82
N GLU A 128 7.84 -13.39 -3.10
CA GLU A 128 8.52 -12.19 -3.59
C GLU A 128 7.73 -11.49 -4.69
N PHE A 129 7.93 -10.18 -4.84
CA PHE A 129 7.28 -9.34 -5.85
C PHE A 129 5.74 -9.38 -5.81
N ILE A 130 5.15 -9.56 -4.63
CA ILE A 130 3.68 -9.52 -4.48
C ILE A 130 3.18 -8.09 -4.72
N VAL A 131 2.15 -7.94 -5.54
CA VAL A 131 1.55 -6.63 -5.83
C VAL A 131 0.88 -6.05 -4.58
N VAL A 132 1.25 -4.81 -4.22
CA VAL A 132 0.63 -4.03 -3.14
C VAL A 132 0.16 -2.67 -3.65
N THR A 133 -1.05 -2.28 -3.25
CA THR A 133 -1.64 -0.98 -3.60
C THR A 133 -2.31 -0.35 -2.38
N GLY A 134 -2.84 0.86 -2.52
CA GLY A 134 -3.66 1.51 -1.50
C GLY A 134 -5.09 0.96 -1.36
N GLY A 135 -5.48 -0.04 -2.16
CA GLY A 135 -6.78 -0.72 -2.07
C GLY A 135 -7.99 0.10 -2.54
N GLY A 136 -7.78 1.28 -3.12
CA GLY A 136 -8.85 2.12 -3.69
C GLY A 136 -9.18 1.78 -5.16
N PRO A 137 -10.03 2.59 -5.81
CA PRO A 137 -10.38 2.45 -7.22
C PRO A 137 -9.25 2.92 -8.16
N GLY A 138 -9.48 2.83 -9.47
CA GLY A 138 -8.59 3.32 -10.52
C GLY A 138 -7.31 2.49 -10.63
N VAL A 139 -6.14 3.13 -10.69
CA VAL A 139 -4.86 2.42 -10.84
C VAL A 139 -4.62 1.39 -9.73
N MET A 140 -5.02 1.71 -8.49
CA MET A 140 -4.87 0.77 -7.38
C MET A 140 -5.71 -0.49 -7.60
N GLU A 141 -6.94 -0.33 -8.06
CA GLU A 141 -7.80 -1.45 -8.44
C GLU A 141 -7.23 -2.22 -9.62
N ALA A 142 -6.74 -1.54 -10.66
CA ALA A 142 -6.10 -2.18 -11.81
C ALA A 142 -4.94 -3.08 -11.38
N GLY A 143 -4.09 -2.60 -10.45
CA GLY A 143 -3.00 -3.36 -9.89
C GLY A 143 -3.48 -4.62 -9.14
N ASN A 144 -4.44 -4.47 -8.22
CA ASN A 144 -4.99 -5.64 -7.51
C ASN A 144 -5.68 -6.62 -8.47
N ARG A 145 -6.44 -6.11 -9.44
CA ARG A 145 -7.14 -6.91 -10.44
C ARG A 145 -6.18 -7.67 -11.35
N GLY A 146 -5.09 -7.05 -11.79
CA GLY A 146 -4.10 -7.71 -12.64
C GLY A 146 -3.46 -8.94 -11.98
N ALA A 147 -3.22 -8.86 -10.67
CA ALA A 147 -2.79 -10.00 -9.86
C ALA A 147 -3.92 -11.04 -9.69
N ALA A 148 -5.13 -10.58 -9.36
CA ALA A 148 -6.28 -11.45 -9.16
C ALA A 148 -6.70 -12.22 -10.42
N ASP A 149 -6.55 -11.63 -11.61
CA ASP A 149 -6.85 -12.28 -12.91
C ASP A 149 -6.09 -13.60 -13.11
N VAL A 150 -4.90 -13.72 -12.52
CA VAL A 150 -4.05 -14.92 -12.58
C VAL A 150 -4.04 -15.71 -11.28
N GLY A 151 -4.99 -15.44 -10.38
CA GLY A 151 -5.15 -16.14 -9.11
C GLY A 151 -4.04 -15.88 -8.08
N ALA A 152 -3.24 -14.84 -8.27
CA ALA A 152 -2.16 -14.49 -7.36
C ALA A 152 -2.69 -13.70 -6.15
N PRO A 153 -2.06 -13.82 -4.96
CA PRO A 153 -2.37 -12.97 -3.83
C PRO A 153 -1.99 -11.51 -4.13
N THR A 154 -2.76 -10.58 -3.58
CA THR A 154 -2.51 -9.14 -3.73
C THR A 154 -2.93 -8.37 -2.49
N ILE A 155 -2.13 -7.38 -2.11
CA ILE A 155 -2.24 -6.66 -0.84
C ILE A 155 -2.93 -5.32 -1.06
N GLY A 156 -3.84 -4.98 -0.15
CA GLY A 156 -4.46 -3.65 -0.05
C GLY A 156 -4.11 -3.01 1.28
N LEU A 157 -3.43 -1.87 1.25
CA LEU A 157 -3.17 -1.04 2.42
C LEU A 157 -4.15 0.13 2.38
N ASN A 158 -5.36 -0.05 2.91
CA ASN A 158 -6.42 0.95 2.97
C ASN A 158 -6.20 1.96 4.11
N ILE A 159 -6.92 3.08 4.09
CA ILE A 159 -6.86 4.10 5.14
C ILE A 159 -8.28 4.59 5.46
N VAL A 160 -8.58 4.79 6.73
CA VAL A 160 -9.85 5.38 7.17
C VAL A 160 -9.92 6.84 6.73
N LEU A 161 -10.94 7.18 5.93
CA LEU A 161 -11.24 8.53 5.45
C LEU A 161 -12.67 8.92 5.81
N PRO A 162 -13.01 10.23 5.91
CA PRO A 162 -14.36 10.70 6.22
C PRO A 162 -15.45 10.23 5.24
N HIS A 163 -15.07 9.97 3.99
CA HIS A 163 -15.90 9.32 3.00
C HIS A 163 -15.22 8.01 2.64
N GLU A 164 -15.60 6.95 3.34
CA GLU A 164 -14.96 5.65 3.24
C GLU A 164 -15.22 5.03 1.87
N GLN A 165 -14.14 4.69 1.16
CA GLN A 165 -14.22 3.84 -0.03
C GLN A 165 -14.04 2.42 0.46
N ALA A 166 -15.04 1.56 0.18
CA ALA A 166 -14.83 0.12 0.35
C ALA A 166 -13.55 -0.28 -0.40
N PRO A 167 -12.71 -1.17 0.17
CA PRO A 167 -11.59 -1.71 -0.56
C PRO A 167 -12.07 -2.31 -1.88
N ASN A 168 -11.29 -2.17 -2.94
CA ASN A 168 -11.65 -2.78 -4.21
C ASN A 168 -11.75 -4.31 -4.04
N ALA A 169 -12.66 -4.93 -4.80
CA ALA A 169 -13.03 -6.34 -4.63
C ALA A 169 -11.94 -7.35 -5.03
N TYR A 170 -10.82 -6.88 -5.58
CA TYR A 170 -9.72 -7.71 -6.06
C TYR A 170 -8.62 -7.90 -5.02
N VAL A 171 -8.62 -7.11 -3.92
CA VAL A 171 -7.71 -7.33 -2.80
C VAL A 171 -7.97 -8.71 -2.19
N THR A 172 -6.91 -9.47 -1.91
CA THR A 172 -7.06 -10.75 -1.19
C THR A 172 -7.62 -10.46 0.21
N PRO A 173 -8.76 -11.06 0.63
CA PRO A 173 -9.44 -10.68 1.87
C PRO A 173 -8.53 -10.67 3.11
N ASP A 174 -7.69 -11.69 3.25
CA ASP A 174 -6.76 -11.81 4.38
C ASP A 174 -5.50 -10.94 4.26
N LEU A 175 -5.35 -10.17 3.18
CA LEU A 175 -4.27 -9.20 2.93
C LEU A 175 -4.83 -7.78 2.72
N CYS A 176 -6.07 -7.55 3.18
CA CYS A 176 -6.72 -6.25 3.17
C CYS A 176 -6.56 -5.60 4.55
N PHE A 177 -5.61 -4.67 4.66
CA PHE A 177 -5.29 -3.97 5.91
C PHE A 177 -5.92 -2.58 5.92
N ASN A 178 -6.52 -2.16 7.03
CA ASN A 178 -7.09 -0.84 7.18
C ASN A 178 -6.32 -0.05 8.26
N PHE A 179 -5.74 1.07 7.85
CA PHE A 179 -4.93 1.93 8.72
C PHE A 179 -5.71 3.16 9.17
N HIS A 180 -5.34 3.72 10.32
CA HIS A 180 -5.77 5.05 10.74
C HIS A 180 -4.66 6.08 10.56
N TYR A 181 -3.39 5.69 10.76
CA TYR A 181 -2.26 6.61 10.66
C TYR A 181 -1.55 6.52 9.29
N PHE A 182 -1.58 7.62 8.54
CA PHE A 182 -0.88 7.73 7.25
C PHE A 182 0.59 7.35 7.34
N ALA A 183 1.31 7.81 8.37
CA ALA A 183 2.74 7.52 8.52
C ALA A 183 3.04 6.02 8.59
N ILE A 184 2.23 5.25 9.33
CA ILE A 184 2.44 3.80 9.46
C ILE A 184 2.09 3.08 8.15
N ARG A 185 1.03 3.52 7.47
CA ARG A 185 0.66 3.01 6.15
C ARG A 185 1.78 3.25 5.11
N LYS A 186 2.36 4.45 5.10
CA LYS A 186 3.48 4.84 4.24
C LYS A 186 4.72 3.98 4.48
N MET A 187 5.06 3.76 5.75
CA MET A 187 6.12 2.82 6.11
C MET A 187 5.88 1.42 5.54
N HIS A 188 4.66 0.87 5.66
CA HIS A 188 4.33 -0.47 5.15
C HIS A 188 4.42 -0.61 3.63
N PHE A 189 4.21 0.47 2.86
CA PHE A 189 4.47 0.42 1.42
C PHE A 189 5.95 0.13 1.15
N LEU A 190 6.86 0.78 1.87
CA LEU A 190 8.28 0.78 1.55
C LEU A 190 9.09 -0.29 2.29
N MET A 191 8.63 -0.77 3.47
CA MET A 191 9.35 -1.76 4.29
C MET A 191 9.71 -3.05 3.56
N ARG A 192 8.92 -3.43 2.55
CA ARG A 192 9.11 -4.66 1.74
C ARG A 192 9.27 -4.38 0.25
N ALA A 193 9.31 -3.11 -0.15
CA ALA A 193 9.33 -2.74 -1.56
C ALA A 193 10.63 -3.19 -2.22
N LYS A 194 10.50 -3.95 -3.31
CA LYS A 194 11.56 -4.16 -4.30
C LYS A 194 11.38 -3.28 -5.53
N ALA A 195 10.21 -2.72 -5.74
CA ALA A 195 10.00 -1.73 -6.79
C ALA A 195 8.83 -0.83 -6.41
N VAL A 196 8.89 0.42 -6.87
CA VAL A 196 7.80 1.38 -6.77
C VAL A 196 7.45 1.85 -8.17
N CYS A 197 6.22 1.58 -8.57
CA CYS A 197 5.68 1.94 -9.87
C CYS A 197 4.59 3.00 -9.70
N VAL A 198 4.77 4.13 -10.36
CA VAL A 198 3.97 5.34 -10.18
C VAL A 198 3.32 5.72 -11.50
N PHE A 199 2.00 5.59 -11.55
CA PHE A 199 1.17 6.00 -12.67
C PHE A 199 0.65 7.43 -12.46
N PRO A 200 0.18 8.12 -13.51
CA PRO A 200 -0.37 9.46 -13.39
C PRO A 200 -1.43 9.56 -12.28
N GLY A 201 -1.29 10.57 -11.44
CA GLY A 201 -2.06 10.69 -10.21
C GLY A 201 -2.08 12.09 -9.62
N GLY A 202 -2.77 12.23 -8.48
CA GLY A 202 -2.91 13.50 -7.78
C GLY A 202 -1.95 13.65 -6.61
N PHE A 203 -2.33 14.45 -5.61
CA PHE A 203 -1.49 14.72 -4.44
C PHE A 203 -1.08 13.47 -3.65
N GLY A 204 -1.98 12.51 -3.46
CA GLY A 204 -1.61 11.27 -2.77
C GLY A 204 -0.52 10.49 -3.51
N THR A 205 -0.57 10.45 -4.84
CA THR A 205 0.48 9.80 -5.65
C THR A 205 1.80 10.56 -5.58
N MET A 206 1.76 11.90 -5.57
CA MET A 206 2.97 12.72 -5.45
C MET A 206 3.60 12.61 -4.06
N ASP A 207 2.79 12.60 -3.01
CA ASP A 207 3.24 12.41 -1.63
C ASP A 207 4.08 11.12 -1.50
N GLU A 208 3.57 10.00 -2.03
CA GLU A 208 4.32 8.73 -2.01
C GLU A 208 5.56 8.73 -2.91
N LEU A 209 5.49 9.37 -4.08
CA LEU A 209 6.65 9.51 -4.98
C LEU A 209 7.78 10.29 -4.30
N PHE A 210 7.49 11.45 -3.74
CA PHE A 210 8.50 12.29 -3.09
C PHE A 210 9.04 11.66 -1.81
N GLU A 211 8.23 10.91 -1.06
CA GLU A 211 8.71 10.15 0.09
C GLU A 211 9.73 9.08 -0.33
N ALA A 212 9.40 8.27 -1.35
CA ALA A 212 10.33 7.26 -1.87
C ALA A 212 11.63 7.90 -2.39
N MET A 213 11.54 8.98 -3.17
CA MET A 213 12.71 9.73 -3.65
C MET A 213 13.57 10.24 -2.50
N THR A 214 12.96 10.88 -1.49
CA THR A 214 13.68 11.46 -0.35
C THR A 214 14.40 10.38 0.46
N LEU A 215 13.75 9.23 0.69
CA LEU A 215 14.35 8.13 1.44
C LEU A 215 15.54 7.49 0.71
N ILE A 216 15.46 7.35 -0.63
CA ILE A 216 16.58 6.87 -1.44
C ILE A 216 17.72 7.90 -1.46
N GLN A 217 17.40 9.16 -1.76
CA GLN A 217 18.37 10.26 -1.84
C GLN A 217 19.16 10.43 -0.53
N THR A 218 18.49 10.30 0.62
CA THR A 218 19.12 10.43 1.94
C THR A 218 19.78 9.14 2.45
N ASN A 219 19.82 8.07 1.64
CA ASN A 219 20.32 6.74 2.01
C ASN A 219 19.65 6.17 3.28
N ARG A 220 18.39 6.54 3.53
CA ARG A 220 17.56 5.95 4.59
C ARG A 220 16.85 4.68 4.14
N MET A 221 16.91 4.39 2.84
CA MET A 221 16.41 3.18 2.17
C MET A 221 17.39 2.78 1.07
N GLU A 222 17.51 1.48 0.80
CA GLU A 222 18.30 0.99 -0.34
C GLU A 222 17.72 1.48 -1.67
N ARG A 223 18.58 1.63 -2.68
CA ARG A 223 18.13 1.96 -4.03
C ARG A 223 17.31 0.79 -4.58
N MET A 224 16.19 1.12 -5.21
CA MET A 224 15.34 0.18 -5.93
C MET A 224 14.80 0.84 -7.20
N PRO A 225 14.26 0.07 -8.16
CA PRO A 225 13.56 0.62 -9.31
C PRO A 225 12.38 1.52 -8.88
N LEU A 226 12.52 2.82 -9.15
CA LEU A 226 11.46 3.81 -9.06
C LEU A 226 11.03 4.17 -10.48
N ILE A 227 9.86 3.68 -10.90
CA ILE A 227 9.41 3.63 -12.28
C ILE A 227 8.17 4.51 -12.44
N LEU A 228 8.21 5.44 -13.39
CA LEU A 228 7.15 6.42 -13.65
C LEU A 228 6.54 6.17 -15.02
N PHE A 229 5.25 5.84 -15.05
CA PHE A 229 4.51 5.62 -16.29
C PHE A 229 4.05 6.95 -16.89
N GLY A 230 4.24 7.12 -18.20
CA GLY A 230 3.76 8.28 -18.95
C GLY A 230 4.64 9.51 -18.78
N LYS A 231 5.79 9.56 -19.47
CA LYS A 231 6.81 10.62 -19.30
C LYS A 231 6.24 12.03 -19.51
N GLU A 232 5.34 12.18 -20.48
CA GLU A 232 4.72 13.48 -20.78
C GLU A 232 3.93 14.04 -19.58
N PHE A 233 3.22 13.17 -18.83
CA PHE A 233 2.50 13.60 -17.65
C PHE A 233 3.46 14.15 -16.59
N TRP A 234 4.52 13.40 -16.29
CA TRP A 234 5.44 13.74 -15.20
C TRP A 234 6.28 14.97 -15.49
N THR A 235 6.81 15.11 -16.71
CA THR A 235 7.61 16.28 -17.09
C THR A 235 6.81 17.59 -17.07
N LYS A 236 5.48 17.52 -17.29
CA LYS A 236 4.58 18.67 -17.12
C LYS A 236 4.19 18.91 -15.66
N ALA A 237 4.08 17.83 -14.87
CA ALA A 237 3.64 17.91 -13.49
C ALA A 237 4.76 18.37 -12.54
N ILE A 238 5.99 17.93 -12.78
CA ILE A 238 7.18 18.24 -11.99
C ILE A 238 8.37 18.42 -12.95
N ASN A 239 9.00 19.59 -12.92
CA ASN A 239 10.24 19.84 -13.66
C ASN A 239 11.42 19.59 -12.72
N ILE A 240 11.99 18.38 -12.77
CA ILE A 240 13.03 17.92 -11.84
C ILE A 240 14.38 18.51 -12.23
N GLU A 241 14.61 18.68 -13.53
CA GLU A 241 15.76 19.38 -14.08
C GLU A 241 15.82 20.80 -13.51
N PHE A 242 14.69 21.51 -13.48
CA PHE A 242 14.62 22.84 -12.86
C PHE A 242 14.96 22.80 -11.36
N LEU A 243 14.52 21.79 -10.60
CA LEU A 243 14.89 21.64 -9.19
C LEU A 243 16.41 21.49 -9.01
N ALA A 244 17.07 20.74 -9.90
CA ALA A 244 18.52 20.59 -9.92
C ALA A 244 19.22 21.90 -10.33
N GLU A 245 18.71 22.60 -11.34
CA GLU A 245 19.21 23.93 -11.76
C GLU A 245 19.12 24.96 -10.64
N GLN A 246 18.06 24.93 -9.84
CA GLN A 246 17.91 25.79 -8.66
C GLN A 246 18.78 25.36 -7.46
N GLY A 247 19.53 24.26 -7.58
CA GLY A 247 20.38 23.74 -6.51
C GLY A 247 19.62 23.16 -5.32
N THR A 248 18.36 22.78 -5.50
CA THR A 248 17.51 22.20 -4.44
C THR A 248 17.64 20.68 -4.33
N ILE A 249 18.16 20.04 -5.36
CA ILE A 249 18.54 18.62 -5.42
C ILE A 249 19.88 18.48 -6.16
N SER A 250 20.51 17.31 -6.04
CA SER A 250 21.72 17.00 -6.83
C SER A 250 21.36 16.75 -8.29
N PRO A 251 22.20 17.16 -9.26
CA PRO A 251 21.99 16.81 -10.68
C PRO A 251 21.86 15.29 -10.93
N ALA A 252 22.50 14.46 -10.11
CA ALA A 252 22.42 13.00 -10.21
C ALA A 252 21.08 12.42 -9.70
N ASP A 253 20.28 13.19 -8.95
CA ASP A 253 19.01 12.69 -8.40
C ASP A 253 17.98 12.40 -9.50
N ILE A 254 18.16 12.98 -10.69
CA ILE A 254 17.35 12.69 -11.89
C ILE A 254 17.47 11.20 -12.28
N GLU A 255 18.63 10.59 -12.05
CA GLU A 255 18.90 9.18 -12.37
C GLU A 255 18.16 8.20 -11.44
N LEU A 256 17.51 8.69 -10.38
CA LEU A 256 16.65 7.87 -9.53
C LEU A 256 15.38 7.42 -10.28
N LEU A 257 14.96 8.16 -11.30
CA LEU A 257 13.69 7.96 -11.98
C LEU A 257 13.87 7.23 -13.30
N ASN A 258 12.98 6.27 -13.54
CA ASN A 258 12.93 5.50 -14.78
C ASN A 258 11.57 5.75 -15.44
N PHE A 259 11.55 6.49 -16.54
CA PHE A 259 10.32 6.73 -17.28
C PHE A 259 10.04 5.58 -18.25
N VAL A 260 8.79 5.12 -18.26
CA VAL A 260 8.32 4.03 -19.12
C VAL A 260 6.95 4.37 -19.71
N GLU A 261 6.61 3.76 -20.83
CA GLU A 261 5.30 3.89 -21.46
C GLU A 261 4.49 2.59 -21.38
N THR A 262 5.15 1.45 -21.14
CA THR A 262 4.49 0.14 -21.10
C THR A 262 4.86 -0.72 -19.89
N ALA A 263 3.97 -1.65 -19.57
CA ALA A 263 4.17 -2.66 -18.54
C ALA A 263 5.41 -3.54 -18.81
N ASP A 264 5.70 -3.84 -20.08
CA ASP A 264 6.84 -4.68 -20.46
C ASP A 264 8.17 -3.95 -20.20
N GLU A 265 8.24 -2.65 -20.52
CA GLU A 265 9.40 -1.81 -20.20
C GLU A 265 9.62 -1.74 -18.69
N ALA A 266 8.55 -1.48 -17.92
CA ALA A 266 8.62 -1.44 -16.46
C ALA A 266 9.13 -2.75 -15.87
N TRP A 267 8.61 -3.88 -16.35
CA TRP A 267 9.08 -5.19 -15.91
C TRP A 267 10.51 -5.48 -16.35
N GLY A 268 10.91 -5.03 -17.55
CA GLY A 268 12.28 -5.06 -18.04
C GLY A 268 13.25 -4.39 -17.08
N HIS A 269 12.96 -3.15 -16.65
CA HIS A 269 13.78 -2.43 -15.67
C HIS A 269 13.95 -3.19 -14.35
N ILE A 270 12.89 -3.84 -13.85
CA ILE A 270 12.97 -4.64 -12.61
C ILE A 270 13.86 -5.87 -12.81
N LYS A 271 13.69 -6.60 -13.92
CA LYS A 271 14.52 -7.76 -14.25
C LYS A 271 15.99 -7.39 -14.39
N ASP A 272 16.29 -6.29 -15.08
CA ASP A 272 17.67 -5.85 -15.29
C ASP A 272 18.34 -5.43 -13.97
N PHE A 273 17.60 -4.72 -13.10
CA PHE A 273 18.10 -4.30 -11.79
C PHE A 273 18.42 -5.49 -10.88
N TYR A 274 17.55 -6.50 -10.83
CA TYR A 274 17.72 -7.67 -9.95
C TYR A 274 18.37 -8.89 -10.62
N LYS A 275 18.67 -8.83 -11.92
CA LYS A 275 19.25 -9.92 -12.73
C LYS A 275 18.40 -11.20 -12.68
N LEU A 276 17.10 -11.05 -12.93
CA LEU A 276 16.09 -12.11 -12.86
C LEU A 276 16.05 -13.00 -14.11
#